data_AF-A0A0R3WTG3-F1
#
_entry.id   AF-A0A0R3WTG3-F1
#
_cell.length_a   1.000
_cell.length_b   1.000
_cell.length_c   1.000
_cell.angle_alpha   90.00
_cell.angle_beta   90.00
_cell.angle_gamma   90.00
#
_symmetry.space_group_name_H-M   'P 1'
#
loop_
_entity.id
_entity.type
_entity.pdbx_description
1 polymer ?
#
loop_
_entity_poly.entity_id
_entity_poly.type
_entity_poly.pdbx_seq_one_letter_code
_entity_poly.pdbx_strand_id
1 'polypeptide(L)'
;MIFLSSLKWDANTLHRLLDLHCATNSGLGGPNFFENLPFTDRGSLPEPEELYYSAENRVLENRRISKTLKTPVVVLEESENVEEVEDAEELDKNEVEKAKMDSEEVLSAESSSWHKGCIAEQLWAAHSNILRSTAAYAAMIRGAARFGAADRAWELAEEAISASHKLPLPVYNDLLRCAHECNNTDDVWPRLCQGFELLRNAKLFPNVTTFTFALYSLYKSNAKALKGDKSQDYADKALGLLSEARRLGIQPTLGLYANLLRTVYMSRHAQSGRGYRLAELLTEILTDLETRCWEEISRADVFNSTDDYDFANTAMICATADPSSAFSLQLVQRVYDLLHTRCGDRRFLLRNSLEARNFYSRYLLTKLLHGGGRVHDLRDLYRHHRQIFHADQGVYKVLLHRLKGVIARWEETFEDLKKGAAERNGIDKETLDTLESSASLAFEVLGEMVFDFVAITTKLPRRLPVYISDTLMPFYFVDPWCEVRSPFSHCRHPLRAISEAGSRAAYRAAAAFAELLCCQDSPTAITTSTAASPLLSTAEFTALVRMALHPTAFNTGADAQQTVAERETNERALACAIDLIMASCRSVATYGTPVSDVAAVEVLRSCWHTSSEVITWVVYLTLLLLIVV
;
A
#
# COMPACT_ATOMS: atom_id res chain seq x y z
N MET A 1 -37.68 14.28 -23.19
CA MET A 1 -38.74 15.24 -23.57
C MET A 1 -40.14 14.62 -23.72
N ILE A 2 -40.32 13.36 -24.13
CA ILE A 2 -41.66 12.82 -24.50
C ILE A 2 -42.49 12.24 -23.32
N PHE A 3 -41.89 11.92 -22.16
CA PHE A 3 -42.61 11.24 -21.07
C PHE A 3 -43.15 12.12 -19.93
N LEU A 4 -42.80 13.41 -19.87
CA LEU A 4 -43.15 14.28 -18.73
C LEU A 4 -44.37 15.18 -18.95
N SER A 5 -44.93 15.26 -20.16
CA SER A 5 -46.00 16.21 -20.50
C SER A 5 -47.40 15.62 -20.68
N SER A 6 -47.57 14.28 -20.64
CA SER A 6 -48.84 13.62 -20.99
C SER A 6 -49.50 12.77 -19.89
N LEU A 7 -48.83 12.53 -18.76
CA LEU A 7 -49.44 11.87 -17.60
C LEU A 7 -49.67 12.89 -16.49
N LYS A 8 -50.85 12.87 -15.85
CA LYS A 8 -51.09 13.62 -14.59
C LYS A 8 -50.50 12.81 -13.45
N TRP A 9 -49.27 13.13 -13.06
CA TRP A 9 -48.64 12.55 -11.87
C TRP A 9 -49.23 13.22 -10.63
N ASP A 10 -49.55 12.45 -9.59
CA ASP A 10 -49.95 13.02 -8.31
C ASP A 10 -48.74 13.69 -7.61
N ALA A 11 -49.03 14.60 -6.68
CA ALA A 11 -48.01 15.40 -6.00
C ALA A 11 -47.00 14.55 -5.21
N ASN A 12 -47.43 13.43 -4.60
CA ASN A 12 -46.53 12.55 -3.85
C ASN A 12 -45.55 11.84 -4.79
N THR A 13 -46.04 11.37 -5.94
CA THR A 13 -45.21 10.71 -6.94
C THR A 13 -44.19 11.70 -7.53
N LEU A 14 -44.59 12.95 -7.78
CA LEU A 14 -43.67 14.00 -8.22
C LEU A 14 -42.58 14.31 -7.17
N HIS A 15 -42.94 14.41 -5.89
CA HIS A 15 -41.97 14.62 -4.82
C HIS A 15 -40.98 13.45 -4.70
N ARG A 16 -41.46 12.21 -4.72
CA ARG A 16 -40.59 11.02 -4.65
C ARG A 16 -39.67 10.90 -5.87
N LEU A 17 -40.18 11.23 -7.05
CA LEU A 17 -39.39 11.21 -8.28
C LEU A 17 -38.30 12.29 -8.24
N LEU A 18 -38.63 13.49 -7.74
CA LEU A 18 -37.66 14.54 -7.51
C LEU A 18 -36.59 14.09 -6.50
N ASP A 19 -36.99 13.55 -5.35
CA ASP A 19 -36.06 13.04 -4.33
C ASP A 19 -35.12 11.98 -4.91
N LEU A 20 -35.66 11.05 -5.71
CA LEU A 20 -34.87 10.03 -6.39
C LEU A 20 -33.86 10.64 -7.35
N HIS A 21 -34.27 11.59 -8.20
CA HIS A 21 -33.36 12.26 -9.13
C HIS A 21 -32.32 13.14 -8.39
N CYS A 22 -32.70 13.81 -7.32
CA CYS A 22 -31.80 14.56 -6.46
C CYS A 22 -30.83 13.66 -5.69
N ALA A 23 -31.18 12.41 -5.41
CA ALA A 23 -30.29 11.44 -4.75
C ALA A 23 -29.39 10.68 -5.74
N THR A 24 -29.82 10.52 -6.99
CA THR A 24 -29.17 9.70 -8.04
C THR A 24 -28.47 10.53 -9.11
N ASN A 25 -28.40 11.86 -8.94
CA ASN A 25 -27.93 12.78 -9.97
C ASN A 25 -28.66 12.58 -11.31
N SER A 26 -29.99 12.65 -11.29
CA SER A 26 -30.81 12.43 -12.49
C SER A 26 -30.61 11.06 -13.18
N GLY A 27 -30.17 10.03 -12.44
CA GLY A 27 -29.88 8.70 -12.99
C GLY A 27 -28.50 8.55 -13.64
N LEU A 28 -27.68 9.59 -13.63
CA LEU A 28 -26.27 9.56 -14.07
C LEU A 28 -25.33 9.22 -12.91
N GLY A 29 -25.81 8.41 -11.96
CA GLY A 29 -25.12 8.11 -10.69
C GLY A 29 -23.62 7.96 -10.90
N GLY A 30 -22.84 8.83 -10.27
CA GLY A 30 -21.39 8.80 -10.39
C GLY A 30 -20.81 7.48 -9.84
N PRO A 31 -19.52 7.21 -10.08
CA PRO A 31 -18.83 6.02 -9.57
C PRO A 31 -19.07 5.76 -8.09
N ASN A 32 -19.21 6.82 -7.27
CA ASN A 32 -19.48 6.76 -5.83
C ASN A 32 -20.98 6.71 -5.46
N PHE A 33 -21.87 6.31 -6.38
CA PHE A 33 -23.32 6.31 -6.17
C PHE A 33 -23.71 5.58 -4.88
N PHE A 34 -23.22 4.35 -4.69
CA PHE A 34 -23.53 3.53 -3.51
C PHE A 34 -22.86 4.02 -2.22
N GLU A 35 -21.68 4.64 -2.33
CA GLU A 35 -20.89 5.12 -1.17
C GLU A 35 -21.54 6.34 -0.49
N ASN A 36 -22.35 7.08 -1.24
CA ASN A 36 -23.01 8.28 -0.77
C ASN A 36 -24.51 8.07 -0.48
N LEU A 37 -25.08 6.88 -0.73
CA LEU A 37 -26.46 6.59 -0.35
C LEU A 37 -26.57 6.48 1.18
N PRO A 38 -27.61 7.05 1.80
CA PRO A 38 -27.77 7.08 3.26
C PRO A 38 -28.18 5.71 3.85
N PHE A 39 -27.88 4.60 3.17
CA PHE A 39 -28.23 3.27 3.67
C PHE A 39 -27.34 2.91 4.85
N THR A 40 -27.92 3.00 6.03
CA THR A 40 -27.38 2.54 7.32
C THR A 40 -27.16 1.01 7.34
N ASP A 41 -27.74 0.27 6.38
CA ASP A 41 -27.57 -1.16 6.23
C ASP A 41 -26.87 -1.51 4.91
N ARG A 42 -25.55 -1.72 4.99
CA ARG A 42 -24.74 -2.19 3.85
C ARG A 42 -24.97 -3.67 3.54
N GLY A 43 -25.79 -4.39 4.33
CA GLY A 43 -26.13 -5.80 4.11
C GLY A 43 -27.01 -6.06 2.87
N SER A 44 -27.60 -5.01 2.29
CA SER A 44 -28.44 -5.08 1.09
C SER A 44 -27.79 -4.56 -0.20
N LEU A 45 -26.51 -4.21 -0.16
CA LEU A 45 -25.71 -3.74 -1.29
C LEU A 45 -24.86 -4.91 -1.87
N PRO A 46 -24.18 -4.77 -3.03
CA PRO A 46 -23.26 -5.80 -3.54
C PRO A 46 -22.34 -6.30 -2.43
N GLU A 47 -21.93 -7.58 -2.48
CA GLU A 47 -21.23 -8.24 -1.38
C GLU A 47 -20.20 -7.29 -0.74
N PRO A 48 -20.18 -7.12 0.60
CA PRO A 48 -19.34 -6.11 1.26
C PRO A 48 -17.86 -6.13 0.84
N GLU A 49 -17.36 -7.28 0.39
CA GLU A 49 -16.03 -7.45 -0.18
C GLU A 49 -15.88 -6.74 -1.55
N GLU A 50 -16.86 -6.81 -2.45
CA GLU A 50 -16.83 -6.12 -3.74
C GLU A 50 -16.77 -4.59 -3.58
N LEU A 51 -17.52 -4.05 -2.62
CA LEU A 51 -17.45 -2.61 -2.29
C LEU A 51 -16.08 -2.22 -1.73
N TYR A 52 -15.47 -3.07 -0.90
CA TYR A 52 -14.15 -2.83 -0.34
C TYR A 52 -13.04 -2.77 -1.41
N TYR A 53 -13.14 -3.57 -2.47
CA TYR A 53 -12.20 -3.58 -3.60
C TYR A 53 -12.59 -2.63 -4.75
N SER A 54 -13.77 -2.01 -4.71
CA SER A 54 -14.30 -1.20 -5.82
C SER A 54 -13.37 -0.05 -6.25
N ALA A 55 -12.78 0.67 -5.29
CA ALA A 55 -11.83 1.74 -5.56
C ALA A 55 -10.55 1.23 -6.26
N GLU A 56 -10.02 0.09 -5.81
CA GLU A 56 -8.85 -0.53 -6.41
C GLU A 56 -9.14 -1.05 -7.82
N ASN A 57 -10.30 -1.68 -8.02
CA ASN A 57 -10.76 -2.12 -9.34
C ASN A 57 -10.85 -0.96 -10.33
N ARG A 58 -11.36 0.21 -9.92
CA ARG A 58 -11.39 1.41 -10.78
C ARG A 58 -9.99 1.89 -11.16
N VAL A 59 -9.04 1.92 -10.23
CA VAL A 59 -7.64 2.28 -10.53
C VAL A 59 -7.03 1.29 -11.53
N LEU A 60 -7.29 0.00 -11.36
CA LEU A 60 -6.83 -1.04 -12.27
C LEU A 60 -7.47 -0.92 -13.66
N GLU A 61 -8.76 -0.64 -13.74
CA GLU A 61 -9.48 -0.39 -15.01
C GLU A 61 -8.95 0.84 -15.73
N ASN A 62 -8.78 1.97 -15.03
CA ASN A 62 -8.22 3.19 -15.61
C ASN A 62 -6.79 2.97 -16.13
N ARG A 63 -5.96 2.22 -15.39
CA ARG A 63 -4.63 1.82 -15.85
C ARG A 63 -4.68 0.90 -17.07
N ARG A 64 -5.65 -0.01 -17.16
CA ARG A 64 -5.86 -0.84 -18.37
C ARG A 64 -6.24 0.03 -19.57
N ILE A 65 -7.18 0.95 -19.40
CA ILE A 65 -7.65 1.88 -20.44
C ILE A 65 -6.52 2.80 -20.92
N SER A 66 -5.71 3.30 -19.98
CA SER A 66 -4.55 4.15 -20.31
C SER A 66 -3.45 3.39 -21.06
N LYS A 67 -3.27 2.10 -20.75
CA LYS A 67 -2.33 1.22 -21.46
C LYS A 67 -2.84 0.83 -22.85
N THR A 68 -4.15 0.68 -23.05
CA THR A 68 -4.72 0.43 -24.38
C THR A 68 -4.78 1.68 -25.27
N LEU A 69 -4.81 2.90 -24.69
CA LEU A 69 -4.75 4.15 -25.46
C LEU A 69 -3.32 4.54 -25.90
N LYS A 70 -2.27 4.04 -25.23
CA LYS A 70 -0.87 4.28 -25.60
C LYS A 70 -0.35 3.14 -26.48
N THR A 71 -0.53 3.23 -27.79
CA THR A 71 0.25 2.43 -28.75
C THR A 71 1.75 2.79 -28.65
N PRO A 72 2.68 1.83 -28.82
CA PRO A 72 4.10 2.07 -28.56
C PRO A 72 4.74 2.81 -29.73
N VAL A 73 5.21 4.03 -29.49
CA VAL A 73 6.21 4.67 -30.35
C VAL A 73 7.58 4.23 -29.85
N VAL A 74 8.29 3.49 -30.70
CA VAL A 74 9.69 3.12 -30.54
C VAL A 74 10.54 4.39 -30.69
N VAL A 75 11.26 4.77 -29.64
CA VAL A 75 12.50 5.55 -29.78
C VAL A 75 13.53 4.94 -28.83
N LEU A 76 14.55 4.35 -29.45
CA LEU A 76 15.83 3.99 -28.87
C LEU A 76 16.61 5.29 -28.64
N GLU A 77 17.04 5.58 -27.41
CA GLU A 77 18.33 6.26 -27.18
C GLU A 77 18.97 5.70 -25.91
N GLU A 78 20.15 5.11 -26.10
CA GLU A 78 21.12 4.80 -25.06
C GLU A 78 21.80 6.09 -24.61
N SER A 79 21.98 6.29 -23.30
CA SER A 79 23.17 6.98 -22.79
C SER A 79 23.35 6.64 -21.31
N GLU A 80 24.46 5.99 -21.03
CA GLU A 80 25.03 5.87 -19.70
C GLU A 80 25.50 7.24 -19.21
N ASN A 81 25.21 7.57 -17.95
CA ASN A 81 26.12 8.36 -17.14
C ASN A 81 25.96 7.94 -15.68
N VAL A 82 27.08 7.50 -15.12
CA VAL A 82 27.31 7.16 -13.73
C VAL A 82 27.81 8.43 -13.05
N GLU A 83 27.06 8.97 -12.09
CA GLU A 83 27.59 9.64 -10.90
C GLU A 83 26.47 10.06 -9.93
N GLU A 84 26.81 9.98 -8.64
CA GLU A 84 26.18 10.62 -7.46
C GLU A 84 25.01 9.90 -6.75
N VAL A 85 25.48 9.09 -5.78
CA VAL A 85 24.78 8.45 -4.66
C VAL A 85 24.53 9.50 -3.59
N GLU A 86 23.40 10.20 -3.64
CA GLU A 86 22.77 10.89 -2.49
C GLU A 86 21.34 11.40 -2.83
N ASP A 87 21.01 11.60 -4.12
CA ASP A 87 19.68 12.08 -4.56
C ASP A 87 18.60 10.99 -4.73
N ALA A 88 18.98 9.70 -4.70
CA ALA A 88 18.06 8.59 -5.00
C ALA A 88 16.98 8.37 -3.91
N GLU A 89 17.26 8.71 -2.64
CA GLU A 89 16.30 8.54 -1.54
C GLU A 89 15.25 9.65 -1.48
N GLU A 90 15.52 10.86 -1.97
CA GLU A 90 14.52 11.94 -2.08
C GLU A 90 13.67 11.80 -3.35
N LEU A 91 14.24 11.35 -4.46
CA LEU A 91 13.51 11.11 -5.71
C LEU A 91 12.47 10.00 -5.57
N ASP A 92 12.79 8.87 -4.90
CA ASP A 92 11.84 7.76 -4.70
C ASP A 92 10.71 8.12 -3.72
N LYS A 93 10.97 8.96 -2.70
CA LYS A 93 9.93 9.49 -1.80
C LYS A 93 8.97 10.42 -2.53
N ASN A 94 9.49 11.34 -3.34
CA ASN A 94 8.68 12.28 -4.11
C ASN A 94 7.84 11.58 -5.19
N GLU A 95 8.35 10.54 -5.85
CA GLU A 95 7.58 9.77 -6.82
C GLU A 95 6.50 8.90 -6.17
N VAL A 96 6.75 8.32 -4.99
CA VAL A 96 5.77 7.54 -4.23
C VAL A 96 4.67 8.41 -3.61
N GLU A 97 5.01 9.61 -3.10
CA GLU A 97 4.03 10.57 -2.61
C GLU A 97 3.20 11.17 -3.75
N LYS A 98 3.84 11.46 -4.89
CA LYS A 98 3.15 11.90 -6.11
C LYS A 98 2.22 10.82 -6.66
N ALA A 99 2.63 9.55 -6.70
CA ALA A 99 1.77 8.45 -7.13
C ALA A 99 0.58 8.20 -6.17
N LYS A 100 0.75 8.46 -4.87
CA LYS A 100 -0.33 8.40 -3.87
C LYS A 100 -1.28 9.60 -3.98
N MET A 101 -0.76 10.79 -4.27
CA MET A 101 -1.55 11.97 -4.63
C MET A 101 -2.32 11.79 -5.93
N ASP A 102 -1.70 11.20 -6.97
CA ASP A 102 -2.35 10.88 -8.25
C ASP A 102 -3.46 9.84 -8.06
N SER A 103 -3.34 8.95 -7.06
CA SER A 103 -4.39 7.99 -6.69
C SER A 103 -5.58 8.67 -5.99
N GLU A 104 -5.31 9.64 -5.11
CA GLU A 104 -6.34 10.53 -4.54
C GLU A 104 -6.95 11.44 -5.61
N GLU A 105 -6.20 11.81 -6.65
CA GLU A 105 -6.67 12.57 -7.81
C GLU A 105 -7.65 11.77 -8.66
N VAL A 106 -7.39 10.48 -8.91
CA VAL A 106 -8.32 9.58 -9.61
C VAL A 106 -9.63 9.38 -8.84
N LEU A 107 -9.63 9.51 -7.51
CA LEU A 107 -10.83 9.41 -6.67
C LEU A 107 -11.54 10.77 -6.44
N SER A 108 -10.85 11.89 -6.66
CA SER A 108 -11.38 13.25 -6.41
C SER A 108 -11.76 14.01 -7.68
N ALA A 109 -11.32 13.54 -8.86
CA ALA A 109 -11.70 14.10 -10.15
C ALA A 109 -13.03 13.51 -10.65
N GLU A 110 -14.13 13.78 -9.94
CA GLU A 110 -15.46 13.66 -10.54
C GLU A 110 -15.92 15.06 -10.95
N SER A 111 -15.98 15.31 -12.26
CA SER A 111 -16.52 16.54 -12.84
C SER A 111 -17.95 16.77 -12.36
N SER A 112 -18.28 18.02 -12.01
CA SER A 112 -19.66 18.45 -11.73
C SER A 112 -20.63 17.88 -12.75
N SER A 113 -21.53 17.03 -12.28
CA SER A 113 -22.48 16.31 -13.13
C SER A 113 -23.89 16.88 -13.00
N TRP A 114 -24.08 17.83 -12.07
CA TRP A 114 -25.31 18.60 -11.93
C TRP A 114 -25.27 19.85 -12.79
N HIS A 115 -26.28 20.03 -13.64
CA HIS A 115 -26.42 21.21 -14.50
C HIS A 115 -27.89 21.60 -14.65
N LYS A 116 -28.18 22.87 -15.00
CA LYS A 116 -29.55 23.42 -15.14
C LYS A 116 -30.45 22.68 -16.16
N GLY A 117 -29.86 21.80 -16.98
CA GLY A 117 -30.56 20.96 -17.95
C GLY A 117 -30.77 19.51 -17.52
N CYS A 118 -30.40 19.11 -16.30
CA CYS A 118 -30.57 17.74 -15.83
C CYS A 118 -32.05 17.42 -15.57
N ILE A 119 -32.40 16.14 -15.44
CA ILE A 119 -33.81 15.70 -15.28
C ILE A 119 -34.42 16.29 -14.01
N ALA A 120 -33.66 16.41 -12.92
CA ALA A 120 -34.12 17.04 -11.68
C ALA A 120 -34.52 18.50 -11.90
N GLU A 121 -33.68 19.31 -12.55
CA GLU A 121 -33.97 20.73 -12.85
C GLU A 121 -35.10 20.89 -13.88
N GLN A 122 -35.22 19.97 -14.85
CA GLN A 122 -36.36 19.95 -15.78
C GLN A 122 -37.67 19.64 -15.06
N LEU A 123 -37.68 18.66 -14.15
CA LEU A 123 -38.85 18.29 -13.34
C LEU A 123 -39.26 19.44 -12.43
N TRP A 124 -38.27 20.06 -11.77
CA TRP A 124 -38.40 21.25 -10.93
C TRP A 124 -39.03 22.43 -11.67
N ALA A 125 -38.56 22.72 -12.89
CA ALA A 125 -39.09 23.80 -13.72
C ALA A 125 -40.51 23.51 -14.24
N ALA A 126 -40.77 22.27 -14.65
CA ALA A 126 -42.05 21.87 -15.26
C ALA A 126 -43.23 21.85 -14.29
N HIS A 127 -42.98 21.60 -12.99
CA HIS A 127 -44.03 21.44 -11.97
C HIS A 127 -43.87 22.42 -10.80
N SER A 128 -43.57 23.68 -11.11
CA SER A 128 -43.29 24.73 -10.11
C SER A 128 -44.45 25.00 -9.14
N ASN A 129 -45.69 24.76 -9.55
CA ASN A 129 -46.87 24.89 -8.68
C ASN A 129 -46.96 23.79 -7.59
N ILE A 130 -46.28 22.66 -7.77
CA ILE A 130 -46.32 21.51 -6.85
C ILE A 130 -44.99 21.36 -6.12
N LEU A 131 -43.87 21.52 -6.83
CA LEU A 131 -42.52 21.23 -6.35
C LEU A 131 -41.84 22.42 -5.65
N ARG A 132 -42.55 23.51 -5.35
CA ARG A 132 -42.02 24.63 -4.54
C ARG A 132 -42.40 24.51 -3.07
N SER A 133 -42.34 23.28 -2.54
CA SER A 133 -42.55 23.01 -1.12
C SER A 133 -41.20 22.98 -0.38
N THR A 134 -41.23 23.13 0.95
CA THR A 134 -40.03 23.05 1.79
C THR A 134 -39.25 21.75 1.59
N ALA A 135 -39.96 20.62 1.46
CA ALA A 135 -39.33 19.31 1.23
C ALA A 135 -38.61 19.25 -0.13
N ALA A 136 -39.25 19.79 -1.17
CA ALA A 136 -38.68 19.78 -2.52
C ALA A 136 -37.49 20.75 -2.66
N TYR A 137 -37.54 21.93 -2.02
CA TYR A 137 -36.37 22.80 -1.89
C TYR A 137 -35.23 22.10 -1.17
N ALA A 138 -35.51 21.42 -0.05
CA ALA A 138 -34.51 20.65 0.66
C ALA A 138 -33.88 19.58 -0.25
N ALA A 139 -34.68 18.82 -1.00
CA ALA A 139 -34.16 17.81 -1.93
C ALA A 139 -33.27 18.41 -3.02
N MET A 140 -33.71 19.50 -3.66
CA MET A 140 -32.95 20.17 -4.72
C MET A 140 -31.63 20.77 -4.22
N ILE A 141 -31.64 21.46 -3.08
CA ILE A 141 -30.43 22.05 -2.51
C ILE A 141 -29.42 20.94 -2.19
N ARG A 142 -29.85 19.85 -1.57
CA ARG A 142 -28.99 18.73 -1.21
C ARG A 142 -28.43 18.00 -2.44
N GLY A 143 -29.26 17.81 -3.47
CA GLY A 143 -28.82 17.25 -4.75
C GLY A 143 -27.76 18.13 -5.42
N ALA A 144 -28.04 19.42 -5.59
CA ALA A 144 -27.10 20.36 -6.20
C ALA A 144 -25.77 20.47 -5.43
N ALA A 145 -25.84 20.54 -4.09
CA ALA A 145 -24.65 20.60 -3.22
C ALA A 145 -23.79 19.34 -3.32
N ARG A 146 -24.41 18.16 -3.43
CA ARG A 146 -23.71 16.87 -3.48
C ARG A 146 -23.05 16.59 -4.83
N PHE A 147 -23.59 17.11 -5.92
CA PHE A 147 -23.17 16.77 -7.29
C PHE A 147 -22.41 17.89 -8.00
N GLY A 148 -21.69 18.71 -7.24
CA GLY A 148 -20.73 19.68 -7.79
C GLY A 148 -21.34 20.98 -8.28
N ALA A 149 -22.57 21.33 -7.87
CA ALA A 149 -23.25 22.58 -8.24
C ALA A 149 -23.51 23.46 -7.01
N ALA A 150 -22.43 23.81 -6.30
CA ALA A 150 -22.49 24.59 -5.08
C ALA A 150 -23.20 25.93 -5.26
N ASP A 151 -22.84 26.75 -6.26
CA ASP A 151 -23.48 28.05 -6.49
C ASP A 151 -25.00 27.91 -6.68
N ARG A 152 -25.44 26.86 -7.39
CA ARG A 152 -26.86 26.56 -7.57
C ARG A 152 -27.55 26.17 -6.26
N ALA A 153 -26.89 25.41 -5.40
CA ALA A 153 -27.40 25.06 -4.08
C ALA A 153 -27.63 26.32 -3.22
N TRP A 154 -26.69 27.27 -3.25
CA TRP A 154 -26.81 28.55 -2.55
C TRP A 154 -27.94 29.43 -3.14
N GLU A 155 -28.07 29.54 -4.46
CA GLU A 155 -29.18 30.23 -5.12
C GLU A 155 -30.55 29.67 -4.65
N LEU A 156 -30.70 28.34 -4.62
CA LEU A 156 -31.92 27.67 -4.21
C LEU A 156 -32.23 27.88 -2.72
N ALA A 157 -31.21 27.97 -1.88
CA ALA A 157 -31.37 28.25 -0.45
C ALA A 157 -31.84 29.70 -0.23
N GLU A 158 -31.26 30.68 -0.93
CA GLU A 158 -31.68 32.09 -0.87
C GLU A 158 -33.11 32.25 -1.38
N GLU A 159 -33.49 31.55 -2.46
CA GLU A 159 -34.85 31.54 -2.99
C GLU A 159 -35.84 30.97 -1.96
N ALA A 160 -35.50 29.83 -1.33
CA ALA A 160 -36.35 29.20 -0.32
C ALA A 160 -36.54 30.09 0.91
N ILE A 161 -35.47 30.74 1.38
CA ILE A 161 -35.51 31.67 2.52
C ILE A 161 -36.35 32.91 2.19
N SER A 162 -36.17 33.47 0.99
CA SER A 162 -36.96 34.61 0.51
C SER A 162 -38.44 34.27 0.40
N ALA A 163 -38.76 33.03 0.02
CA ALA A 163 -40.12 32.48 0.01
C ALA A 163 -40.62 32.03 1.40
N SER A 164 -39.89 32.35 2.48
CA SER A 164 -40.25 32.03 3.88
C SER A 164 -40.38 30.53 4.19
N HIS A 165 -39.68 29.67 3.45
CA HIS A 165 -39.60 28.25 3.77
C HIS A 165 -38.63 27.98 4.93
N LYS A 166 -39.02 27.06 5.82
CA LYS A 166 -38.20 26.62 6.97
C LYS A 166 -37.36 25.41 6.59
N LEU A 167 -36.14 25.64 6.13
CA LEU A 167 -35.24 24.56 5.73
C LEU A 167 -34.74 23.77 6.97
N PRO A 168 -34.59 22.43 6.87
CA PRO A 168 -34.08 21.62 7.97
C PRO A 168 -32.55 21.68 8.09
N LEU A 169 -32.01 21.37 9.27
CA LEU A 169 -30.56 21.40 9.57
C LEU A 169 -29.66 20.70 8.50
N PRO A 170 -30.01 19.51 7.96
CA PRO A 170 -29.19 18.86 6.94
C PRO A 170 -28.93 19.71 5.69
N VAL A 171 -29.86 20.60 5.32
CA VAL A 171 -29.67 21.50 4.17
C VAL A 171 -28.56 22.49 4.43
N TYR A 172 -28.50 23.08 5.64
CA TYR A 172 -27.42 23.98 6.02
C TYR A 172 -26.08 23.25 6.12
N ASN A 173 -26.07 22.00 6.61
CA ASN A 173 -24.88 21.17 6.60
C ASN A 173 -24.38 20.96 5.16
N ASP A 174 -25.25 20.55 4.23
CA ASP A 174 -24.87 20.30 2.84
C ASP A 174 -24.34 21.58 2.15
N LEU A 175 -24.91 22.76 2.44
CA LEU A 175 -24.37 24.05 2.00
C LEU A 175 -22.96 24.34 2.52
N LEU A 176 -22.70 24.04 3.80
CA LEU A 176 -21.36 24.17 4.39
C LEU A 176 -20.37 23.20 3.75
N ARG A 177 -20.78 21.98 3.39
CA ARG A 177 -19.92 20.97 2.75
C ARG A 177 -19.48 21.36 1.34
N CYS A 178 -20.38 21.96 0.55
CA CYS A 178 -20.08 22.37 -0.83
C CYS A 178 -19.52 23.79 -0.95
N ALA A 179 -19.38 24.54 0.15
CA ALA A 179 -18.94 25.94 0.14
C ALA A 179 -17.61 26.17 -0.60
N HIS A 180 -16.69 25.20 -0.55
CA HIS A 180 -15.38 25.25 -1.22
C HIS A 180 -15.43 25.14 -2.76
N GLU A 181 -16.60 24.89 -3.35
CA GLU A 181 -16.82 24.77 -4.80
C GLU A 181 -17.49 26.01 -5.41
N CYS A 182 -17.82 27.02 -4.61
CA CYS A 182 -18.37 28.26 -5.14
C CYS A 182 -17.37 29.01 -6.03
N ASN A 183 -17.80 29.47 -7.21
CA ASN A 183 -16.92 30.06 -8.22
C ASN A 183 -16.34 31.43 -7.82
N ASN A 184 -16.93 32.11 -6.83
CA ASN A 184 -16.61 33.51 -6.47
C ASN A 184 -15.80 33.66 -5.17
N THR A 185 -15.16 32.60 -4.67
CA THR A 185 -14.49 32.64 -3.37
C THR A 185 -13.07 32.11 -3.45
N ASP A 186 -12.10 33.02 -3.59
CA ASP A 186 -10.69 32.74 -3.35
C ASP A 186 -10.47 32.30 -1.88
N ASP A 187 -11.20 32.91 -0.92
CA ASP A 187 -11.30 32.50 0.50
C ASP A 187 -12.68 31.89 0.77
N VAL A 188 -12.72 30.65 1.27
CA VAL A 188 -13.98 29.95 1.60
C VAL A 188 -14.58 30.42 2.93
N TRP A 189 -13.80 31.05 3.80
CA TRP A 189 -14.21 31.41 5.16
C TRP A 189 -15.41 32.35 5.23
N PRO A 190 -15.49 33.45 4.45
CA PRO A 190 -16.68 34.29 4.42
C PRO A 190 -17.95 33.51 4.07
N ARG A 191 -17.84 32.53 3.17
CA ARG A 191 -18.97 31.66 2.79
C ARG A 191 -19.40 30.75 3.92
N LEU A 192 -18.46 30.19 4.68
CA LEU A 192 -18.76 29.41 5.88
C LEU A 192 -19.42 30.27 6.96
N CYS A 193 -18.93 31.48 7.19
CA CYS A 193 -19.55 32.45 8.12
C CYS A 193 -21.00 32.76 7.71
N GLN A 194 -21.25 33.01 6.42
CA GLN A 194 -22.60 33.21 5.89
C GLN A 194 -23.48 31.98 6.19
N GLY A 195 -22.98 30.75 5.99
CA GLY A 195 -23.71 29.53 6.31
C GLY A 195 -24.09 29.42 7.79
N PHE A 196 -23.16 29.74 8.70
CA PHE A 196 -23.44 29.76 10.14
C PHE A 196 -24.41 30.87 10.55
N GLU A 197 -24.37 32.04 9.89
CA GLU A 197 -25.35 33.10 10.09
C GLU A 197 -26.74 32.69 9.63
N LEU A 198 -26.86 32.02 8.47
CA LEU A 198 -28.13 31.48 8.00
C LEU A 198 -28.71 30.46 9.00
N LEU A 199 -27.88 29.56 9.53
CA LEU A 199 -28.28 28.59 10.55
C LEU A 199 -28.74 29.27 11.85
N ARG A 200 -28.03 30.32 12.28
CA ARG A 200 -28.39 31.14 13.44
C ARG A 200 -29.72 31.86 13.24
N ASN A 201 -29.93 32.46 12.08
CA ASN A 201 -31.17 33.16 11.72
C ASN A 201 -32.36 32.19 11.64
N ALA A 202 -32.12 30.95 11.20
CA ALA A 202 -33.11 29.87 11.22
C ALA A 202 -33.39 29.32 12.63
N LYS A 203 -32.64 29.77 13.66
CA LYS A 203 -32.74 29.32 15.06
C LYS A 203 -32.54 27.81 15.21
N LEU A 204 -31.67 27.23 14.39
CA LEU A 204 -31.30 25.82 14.48
C LEU A 204 -30.04 25.67 15.33
N PHE A 205 -29.95 24.55 16.05
CA PHE A 205 -28.76 24.22 16.83
C PHE A 205 -27.79 23.42 15.96
N PRO A 206 -26.50 23.82 15.84
CA PRO A 206 -25.53 23.07 15.05
C PRO A 206 -25.25 21.70 15.69
N ASN A 207 -24.94 20.70 14.87
CA ASN A 207 -24.55 19.37 15.34
C ASN A 207 -23.11 19.03 14.89
N VAL A 208 -22.63 17.83 15.23
CA VAL A 208 -21.28 17.42 14.86
C VAL A 208 -21.03 17.46 13.35
N THR A 209 -22.03 17.07 12.55
CA THR A 209 -21.97 17.13 11.09
C THR A 209 -21.78 18.56 10.57
N THR A 210 -22.39 19.56 11.21
CA THR A 210 -22.20 20.98 10.87
C THR A 210 -20.73 21.37 10.92
N PHE A 211 -20.03 21.01 12.00
CA PHE A 211 -18.61 21.32 12.17
C PHE A 211 -17.71 20.46 11.28
N THR A 212 -18.00 19.16 11.13
CA THR A 212 -17.26 18.26 10.23
C THR A 212 -17.29 18.76 8.79
N PHE A 213 -18.44 19.23 8.30
CA PHE A 213 -18.60 19.72 6.92
C PHE A 213 -17.98 21.11 6.70
N ALA A 214 -18.00 21.98 7.71
CA ALA A 214 -17.25 23.24 7.65
C ALA A 214 -15.75 22.99 7.55
N LEU A 215 -15.19 22.08 8.36
CA LEU A 215 -13.78 21.67 8.30
C LEU A 215 -13.43 21.01 6.96
N TYR A 216 -14.32 20.17 6.42
CA TYR A 216 -14.16 19.56 5.10
C TYR A 216 -13.96 20.63 4.01
N SER A 217 -14.79 21.67 4.00
CA SER A 217 -14.67 22.79 3.05
C SER A 217 -13.36 23.57 3.21
N LEU A 218 -12.90 23.81 4.45
CA LEU A 218 -11.59 24.43 4.69
C LEU A 218 -10.46 23.58 4.11
N TYR A 219 -10.44 22.28 4.42
CA TYR A 219 -9.46 21.34 3.87
C TYR A 219 -9.47 21.34 2.33
N LYS A 220 -10.63 21.18 1.70
CA LYS A 220 -10.71 21.10 0.23
C LYS A 220 -10.33 22.42 -0.45
N SER A 221 -10.63 23.57 0.16
CA SER A 221 -10.17 24.87 -0.32
C SER A 221 -8.63 24.96 -0.29
N ASN A 222 -7.97 24.52 0.78
CA ASN A 222 -6.50 24.45 0.83
C ASN A 222 -5.92 23.50 -0.23
N ALA A 223 -6.53 22.33 -0.42
CA ALA A 223 -6.09 21.37 -1.43
C ALA A 223 -6.18 21.92 -2.86
N LYS A 224 -7.21 22.71 -3.19
CA LYS A 224 -7.31 23.44 -4.46
C LYS A 224 -6.25 24.52 -4.58
N ALA A 225 -5.99 25.24 -3.49
CA ALA A 225 -5.02 26.32 -3.44
C ALA A 225 -3.57 25.82 -3.62
N LEU A 226 -3.24 24.60 -3.22
CA LEU A 226 -1.94 23.96 -3.54
C LEU A 226 -1.72 23.73 -5.04
N LYS A 227 -2.79 23.71 -5.85
CA LYS A 227 -2.72 23.61 -7.32
C LYS A 227 -2.62 24.98 -8.03
N GLY A 228 -2.61 26.09 -7.27
CA GLY A 228 -2.55 27.46 -7.78
C GLY A 228 -1.71 28.39 -6.90
N ASP A 229 -1.47 29.63 -7.34
CA ASP A 229 -0.40 30.48 -6.78
C ASP A 229 -0.72 31.17 -5.43
N LYS A 230 -1.84 30.82 -4.76
CA LYS A 230 -2.29 31.48 -3.51
C LYS A 230 -2.81 30.50 -2.48
N SER A 231 -1.90 29.85 -1.76
CA SER A 231 -2.26 28.99 -0.62
C SER A 231 -2.75 29.82 0.57
N GLN A 232 -3.93 29.48 1.12
CA GLN A 232 -4.49 30.14 2.30
C GLN A 232 -4.20 29.33 3.58
N ASP A 233 -4.04 30.04 4.69
CA ASP A 233 -3.89 29.42 6.00
C ASP A 233 -5.23 29.40 6.73
N TYR A 234 -5.72 28.20 7.03
CA TYR A 234 -6.97 27.96 7.74
C TYR A 234 -6.79 27.20 9.05
N ALA A 235 -5.55 26.98 9.51
CA ALA A 235 -5.30 26.21 10.73
C ALA A 235 -5.95 26.86 11.96
N ASP A 236 -5.81 28.17 12.15
CA ASP A 236 -6.44 28.90 13.25
C ASP A 236 -7.98 28.81 13.21
N LYS A 237 -8.56 28.94 12.01
CA LYS A 237 -10.01 28.80 11.78
C LYS A 237 -10.48 27.38 12.13
N ALA A 238 -9.72 26.36 11.75
CA ALA A 238 -10.05 24.96 12.03
C ALA A 238 -9.96 24.62 13.53
N LEU A 239 -8.91 25.08 14.22
CA LEU A 239 -8.77 24.94 15.67
C LEU A 239 -9.87 25.70 16.43
N GLY A 240 -10.27 26.87 15.91
CA GLY A 240 -11.41 27.64 16.42
C GLY A 240 -12.74 26.88 16.30
N LEU A 241 -13.00 26.22 15.16
CA LEU A 241 -14.20 25.40 14.96
C LEU A 241 -14.24 24.20 15.92
N LEU A 242 -13.11 23.52 16.15
CA LEU A 242 -13.03 22.45 17.16
C LEU A 242 -13.34 22.97 18.57
N SER A 243 -12.75 24.12 18.93
CA SER A 243 -12.94 24.75 20.24
C SER A 243 -14.41 25.14 20.46
N GLU A 244 -15.05 25.68 19.43
CA GLU A 244 -16.47 26.04 19.45
C GLU A 244 -17.38 24.81 19.58
N ALA A 245 -17.10 23.74 18.83
CA ALA A 245 -17.84 22.47 18.96
C ALA A 245 -17.77 21.95 20.41
N ARG A 246 -16.57 21.92 21.00
CA ARG A 246 -16.35 21.54 22.41
C ARG A 246 -17.10 22.46 23.37
N ARG A 247 -17.08 23.78 23.13
CA ARG A 247 -17.80 24.78 23.96
C ARG A 247 -19.32 24.55 23.95
N LEU A 248 -19.87 24.08 22.83
CA LEU A 248 -21.28 23.73 22.69
C LEU A 248 -21.62 22.34 23.25
N GLY A 249 -20.67 21.63 23.84
CA GLY A 249 -20.85 20.26 24.35
C GLY A 249 -20.98 19.21 23.25
N ILE A 250 -20.60 19.54 22.01
CA ILE A 250 -20.62 18.62 20.88
C ILE A 250 -19.34 17.79 20.91
N GLN A 251 -19.49 16.48 21.05
CA GLN A 251 -18.38 15.54 21.06
C GLN A 251 -17.79 15.39 19.64
N PRO A 252 -16.48 15.63 19.44
CA PRO A 252 -15.81 15.40 18.16
C PRO A 252 -15.87 13.94 17.72
N THR A 253 -16.24 13.69 16.45
CA THR A 253 -16.13 12.36 15.82
C THR A 253 -14.79 12.19 15.11
N LEU A 254 -14.53 10.98 14.61
CA LEU A 254 -13.33 10.67 13.83
C LEU A 254 -13.21 11.54 12.57
N GLY A 255 -14.31 11.80 11.88
CA GLY A 255 -14.34 12.62 10.68
C GLY A 255 -14.10 14.09 10.97
N LEU A 256 -14.55 14.58 12.13
CA LEU A 256 -14.20 15.92 12.58
C LEU A 256 -12.67 16.02 12.80
N TYR A 257 -12.08 15.05 13.50
CA TYR A 257 -10.63 15.00 13.70
C TYR A 257 -9.84 14.79 12.39
N ALA A 258 -10.34 13.96 11.47
CA ALA A 258 -9.73 13.74 10.17
C ALA A 258 -9.66 15.05 9.36
N ASN A 259 -10.79 15.76 9.25
CA ASN A 259 -10.83 17.02 8.51
C ASN A 259 -9.99 18.12 9.20
N LEU A 260 -9.95 18.17 10.53
CA LEU A 260 -9.06 19.06 11.27
C LEU A 260 -7.58 18.79 10.95
N LEU A 261 -7.15 17.52 11.08
CA LEU A 261 -5.77 17.12 10.80
C LEU A 261 -5.38 17.43 9.36
N ARG A 262 -6.27 17.15 8.40
CA ARG A 262 -6.07 17.51 6.98
C ARG A 262 -5.90 19.01 6.78
N THR A 263 -6.76 19.84 7.37
CA THR A 263 -6.65 21.29 7.24
C THR A 263 -5.31 21.80 7.78
N VAL A 264 -4.92 21.37 8.99
CA VAL A 264 -3.66 21.77 9.62
C VAL A 264 -2.45 21.26 8.85
N TYR A 265 -2.47 20.01 8.40
CA TYR A 265 -1.41 19.42 7.58
C TYR A 265 -1.21 20.21 6.27
N MET A 266 -2.29 20.55 5.56
CA MET A 266 -2.19 21.32 4.31
C MET A 266 -1.74 22.77 4.55
N SER A 267 -2.18 23.41 5.64
CA SER A 267 -1.72 24.75 6.01
C SER A 267 -0.25 24.79 6.41
N ARG A 268 0.30 23.68 6.95
CA ARG A 268 1.74 23.54 7.17
C ARG A 268 2.54 23.55 5.87
N HIS A 269 2.09 22.82 4.85
CA HIS A 269 2.73 22.79 3.52
C HIS A 269 2.66 24.13 2.80
N ALA A 270 1.62 24.92 3.07
CA ALA A 270 1.44 26.27 2.51
C ALA A 270 2.45 27.32 3.00
N GLN A 271 3.01 27.16 4.19
CA GLN A 271 3.89 28.15 4.81
C GLN A 271 5.08 27.47 5.51
N SER A 272 6.18 27.31 4.77
CA SER A 272 7.49 26.95 5.31
C SER A 272 7.97 28.02 6.31
N GLY A 273 7.62 27.88 7.58
CA GLY A 273 8.10 28.79 8.64
C GLY A 273 7.16 28.98 9.84
N ARG A 274 5.86 28.70 9.71
CA ARG A 274 4.96 28.58 10.88
C ARG A 274 4.79 27.11 11.20
N GLY A 275 5.62 26.61 12.10
CA GLY A 275 5.54 25.23 12.57
C GLY A 275 4.29 25.00 13.40
N TYR A 276 3.14 24.80 12.75
CA TYR A 276 1.99 24.21 13.43
C TYR A 276 2.44 22.88 14.01
N ARG A 277 2.25 22.71 15.32
CA ARG A 277 2.71 21.54 16.07
C ARG A 277 1.77 20.35 15.83
N LEU A 278 1.73 19.89 14.57
CA LEU A 278 0.86 18.82 14.10
C LEU A 278 1.00 17.55 14.95
N ALA A 279 2.23 17.24 15.36
CA ALA A 279 2.55 16.08 16.18
C ALA A 279 1.96 16.23 17.61
N GLU A 280 1.94 17.44 18.18
CA GLU A 280 1.27 17.71 19.47
C GLU A 280 -0.24 17.62 19.33
N LEU A 281 -0.82 18.20 18.27
CA LEU A 281 -2.25 18.09 17.97
C LEU A 281 -2.69 16.63 17.81
N LEU A 282 -1.92 15.82 17.06
CA LEU A 282 -2.20 14.39 16.92
C LEU A 282 -2.08 13.66 18.26
N THR A 283 -1.10 14.01 19.09
CA THR A 283 -0.94 13.45 20.44
C THR A 283 -2.17 13.73 21.31
N GLU A 284 -2.68 14.96 21.28
CA GLU A 284 -3.89 15.36 22.00
C GLU A 284 -5.11 14.58 21.52
N ILE A 285 -5.30 14.47 20.19
CA ILE A 285 -6.41 13.71 19.60
C ILE A 285 -6.33 12.24 19.98
N LEU A 286 -5.15 11.61 19.89
CA LEU A 286 -4.98 10.20 20.26
C LEU A 286 -5.26 9.98 21.75
N THR A 287 -4.80 10.89 22.61
CA THR A 287 -5.07 10.81 24.06
C THR A 287 -6.56 10.93 24.35
N ASP A 288 -7.21 11.87 23.70
CA ASP A 288 -8.66 12.06 23.80
C ASP A 288 -9.42 10.81 23.33
N LEU A 289 -9.06 10.21 22.19
CA LEU A 289 -9.65 8.95 21.73
C LEU A 289 -9.39 7.78 22.70
N GLU A 290 -8.16 7.65 23.21
CA GLU A 290 -7.78 6.62 24.17
C GLU A 290 -8.58 6.73 25.48
N THR A 291 -8.96 7.94 25.90
CA THR A 291 -9.79 8.15 27.10
C THR A 291 -11.29 7.91 26.88
N ARG A 292 -11.77 8.04 25.63
CA ARG A 292 -13.19 7.98 25.28
C ARG A 292 -13.64 6.55 24.91
N CYS A 293 -13.64 5.61 25.87
CA CYS A 293 -14.18 4.25 25.73
C CYS A 293 -14.07 3.67 24.30
N TRP A 294 -12.91 3.84 23.66
CA TRP A 294 -12.66 3.44 22.27
C TRP A 294 -12.88 1.94 22.05
N GLU A 295 -12.82 1.22 23.17
CA GLU A 295 -13.16 -0.17 23.38
C GLU A 295 -14.55 -0.57 22.90
N GLU A 296 -15.52 0.34 22.93
CA GLU A 296 -16.93 0.03 22.63
C GLU A 296 -17.29 0.18 21.15
N ILE A 297 -16.40 0.79 20.34
CA ILE A 297 -16.66 1.02 18.91
C ILE A 297 -16.62 -0.31 18.15
N SER A 298 -17.73 -0.60 17.49
CA SER A 298 -18.04 -1.80 16.73
C SER A 298 -18.46 -1.46 15.28
N ARG A 299 -18.55 -2.48 14.43
CA ARG A 299 -19.11 -2.33 13.07
C ARG A 299 -20.57 -1.87 13.06
N ALA A 300 -21.30 -2.07 14.16
CA ALA A 300 -22.72 -1.73 14.27
C ALA A 300 -22.93 -0.26 14.64
N ASP A 301 -21.88 0.44 15.07
CA ASP A 301 -21.98 1.87 15.37
C ASP A 301 -22.17 2.66 14.08
N VAL A 302 -23.23 3.47 14.07
CA VAL A 302 -23.56 4.32 12.94
C VAL A 302 -22.58 5.49 12.90
N PHE A 303 -21.65 5.43 11.95
CA PHE A 303 -20.77 6.57 11.65
C PHE A 303 -21.61 7.75 11.13
N ASN A 304 -21.29 8.95 11.60
CA ASN A 304 -22.06 10.16 11.30
C ASN A 304 -21.69 10.76 9.94
N SER A 305 -20.53 10.39 9.41
CA SER A 305 -20.03 10.84 8.12
C SER A 305 -19.14 9.80 7.45
N THR A 306 -19.09 9.80 6.12
CA THR A 306 -18.05 9.10 5.34
C THR A 306 -16.63 9.49 5.78
N ASP A 307 -16.48 10.72 6.27
CA ASP A 307 -15.19 11.27 6.70
C ASP A 307 -14.67 10.56 7.97
N ASP A 308 -15.52 9.84 8.73
CA ASP A 308 -15.09 9.07 9.90
C ASP A 308 -14.11 7.93 9.55
N TYR A 309 -14.26 7.32 8.36
CA TYR A 309 -13.37 6.26 7.88
C TYR A 309 -11.99 6.79 7.44
N ASP A 310 -11.90 8.09 7.16
CA ASP A 310 -10.68 8.71 6.66
C ASP A 310 -9.66 9.02 7.77
N PHE A 311 -10.07 8.90 9.05
CA PHE A 311 -9.27 9.29 10.19
C PHE A 311 -7.96 8.49 10.28
N ALA A 312 -8.03 7.16 10.20
CA ALA A 312 -6.86 6.31 10.41
C ALA A 312 -5.73 6.64 9.42
N ASN A 313 -6.07 6.80 8.14
CA ASN A 313 -5.11 7.20 7.11
C ASN A 313 -4.57 8.61 7.31
N THR A 314 -5.46 9.56 7.62
CA THR A 314 -5.05 10.95 7.88
C THR A 314 -4.11 11.04 9.08
N ALA A 315 -4.43 10.35 10.18
CA ALA A 315 -3.61 10.29 11.38
C ALA A 315 -2.24 9.67 11.08
N MET A 316 -2.20 8.59 10.28
CA MET A 316 -0.94 7.98 9.85
C MET A 316 -0.10 8.95 9.01
N ILE A 317 -0.69 9.65 8.04
CA ILE A 317 0.01 10.69 7.24
C ILE A 317 0.62 11.75 8.17
N CYS A 318 -0.17 12.27 9.11
CA CYS A 318 0.27 13.30 10.05
C CYS A 318 1.39 12.79 10.97
N ALA A 319 1.32 11.53 11.41
CA ALA A 319 2.36 10.90 12.22
C ALA A 319 3.68 10.76 11.44
N THR A 320 3.60 10.51 10.13
CA THR A 320 4.76 10.34 9.25
C THR A 320 5.31 11.63 8.64
N ALA A 321 4.70 12.79 8.93
CA ALA A 321 5.09 14.06 8.34
C ALA A 321 6.51 14.52 8.74
N ASP A 322 6.99 14.11 9.91
CA ASP A 322 8.34 14.40 10.42
C ASP A 322 9.08 13.09 10.72
N PRO A 323 9.54 12.38 9.67
CA PRO A 323 9.92 10.97 9.80
C PRO A 323 11.20 10.76 10.61
N SER A 324 12.09 11.75 10.70
CA SER A 324 13.39 11.66 11.38
C SER A 324 13.33 11.70 12.91
N SER A 325 12.14 11.85 13.51
CA SER A 325 11.97 12.00 14.96
C SER A 325 11.56 10.70 15.64
N ALA A 326 12.22 10.34 16.74
CA ALA A 326 11.78 9.25 17.62
C ALA A 326 10.32 9.43 18.09
N PHE A 327 9.83 10.68 18.14
CA PHE A 327 8.45 11.01 18.44
C PHE A 327 7.48 10.55 17.33
N SER A 328 7.88 10.65 16.05
CA SER A 328 7.08 10.15 14.93
C SER A 328 6.90 8.64 15.01
N LEU A 329 7.94 7.88 15.37
CA LEU A 329 7.84 6.43 15.57
C LEU A 329 6.86 6.04 16.67
N GLN A 330 6.80 6.82 17.76
CA GLN A 330 5.84 6.63 18.84
C GLN A 330 4.40 6.93 18.36
N LEU A 331 4.20 8.01 17.62
CA LEU A 331 2.90 8.36 17.05
C LEU A 331 2.38 7.31 16.06
N VAL A 332 3.25 6.88 15.13
CA VAL A 332 2.94 5.82 14.17
C VAL A 332 2.55 4.52 14.89
N GLN A 333 3.24 4.16 15.97
CA GLN A 333 2.87 3.01 16.80
C GLN A 333 1.50 3.20 17.46
N ARG A 334 1.23 4.36 18.07
CA ARG A 334 -0.07 4.64 18.72
C ARG A 334 -1.23 4.56 17.74
N VAL A 335 -1.08 5.11 16.53
CA VAL A 335 -2.10 5.03 15.48
C VAL A 335 -2.31 3.58 15.03
N TYR A 336 -1.25 2.79 14.90
CA TYR A 336 -1.36 1.36 14.59
C TYR A 336 -2.08 0.59 15.70
N ASP A 337 -1.73 0.85 16.96
CA ASP A 337 -2.28 0.18 18.13
C ASP A 337 -3.76 0.49 18.34
N LEU A 338 -4.20 1.69 17.97
CA LEU A 338 -5.60 2.12 17.96
C LEU A 338 -6.48 1.19 17.12
N LEU A 339 -5.93 0.60 16.05
CA LEU A 339 -6.63 -0.32 15.16
C LEU A 339 -6.47 -1.81 15.55
N HIS A 340 -5.33 -2.19 16.13
CA HIS A 340 -4.92 -3.61 16.21
C HIS A 340 -4.84 -4.21 17.62
N THR A 341 -4.33 -3.47 18.61
CA THR A 341 -3.77 -4.13 19.81
C THR A 341 -4.53 -3.84 21.09
N ARG A 342 -5.18 -2.69 21.22
CA ARG A 342 -5.77 -2.32 22.53
C ARG A 342 -7.16 -2.90 22.78
N CYS A 343 -7.97 -3.09 21.75
CA CYS A 343 -9.41 -3.17 21.97
C CYS A 343 -10.17 -4.06 20.95
N GLY A 344 -9.49 -4.97 20.23
CA GLY A 344 -10.07 -5.77 19.13
C GLY A 344 -9.80 -5.22 17.72
N ASP A 345 -10.07 -6.02 16.70
CA ASP A 345 -9.76 -5.69 15.29
C ASP A 345 -10.70 -4.62 14.71
N ARG A 346 -10.18 -3.39 14.56
CA ARG A 346 -10.90 -2.23 13.99
C ARG A 346 -10.52 -1.95 12.54
N ARG A 347 -10.01 -2.92 11.80
CA ARG A 347 -9.70 -2.74 10.37
C ARG A 347 -10.91 -2.32 9.53
N PHE A 348 -12.14 -2.48 10.05
CA PHE A 348 -13.36 -1.96 9.44
C PHE A 348 -13.46 -0.42 9.38
N LEU A 349 -12.59 0.30 10.11
CA LEU A 349 -12.44 1.76 9.99
C LEU A 349 -11.70 2.16 8.71
N LEU A 350 -11.00 1.24 8.05
CA LEU A 350 -10.37 1.49 6.76
C LEU A 350 -11.43 1.34 5.66
N ARG A 351 -11.69 2.42 4.91
CA ARG A 351 -12.82 2.51 3.98
C ARG A 351 -12.78 1.48 2.85
N ASN A 352 -11.60 1.23 2.29
CA ASN A 352 -11.39 0.39 1.12
C ASN A 352 -9.98 -0.24 1.13
N SER A 353 -9.73 -1.20 0.23
CA SER A 353 -8.46 -1.92 0.14
C SER A 353 -7.26 -1.03 -0.16
N LEU A 354 -7.46 0.01 -0.97
CA LEU A 354 -6.40 0.96 -1.35
C LEU A 354 -5.94 1.79 -0.15
N GLU A 355 -6.90 2.32 0.60
CA GLU A 355 -6.69 3.05 1.83
C GLU A 355 -6.03 2.18 2.90
N ALA A 356 -6.45 0.93 3.04
CA ALA A 356 -5.81 -0.01 3.95
C ALA A 356 -4.35 -0.28 3.56
N ARG A 357 -4.08 -0.52 2.26
CA ARG A 357 -2.70 -0.71 1.77
C ARG A 357 -1.84 0.52 2.06
N ASN A 358 -2.35 1.72 1.76
CA ASN A 358 -1.63 2.98 2.01
C ASN A 358 -1.31 3.17 3.50
N PHE A 359 -2.25 2.83 4.38
CA PHE A 359 -2.05 2.85 5.83
C PHE A 359 -0.86 1.97 6.25
N TYR A 360 -0.90 0.68 5.89
CA TYR A 360 0.14 -0.27 6.28
C TYR A 360 1.48 0.02 5.61
N SER A 361 1.49 0.41 4.34
CA SER A 361 2.72 0.79 3.65
C SER A 361 3.42 1.96 4.34
N ARG A 362 2.69 3.00 4.77
CA ARG A 362 3.26 4.12 5.52
C ARG A 362 3.80 3.68 6.87
N TYR A 363 3.02 2.91 7.63
CA TYR A 363 3.45 2.34 8.91
C TYR A 363 4.77 1.55 8.77
N LEU A 364 4.81 0.62 7.81
CA LEU A 364 5.97 -0.24 7.57
C LEU A 364 7.18 0.57 7.10
N LEU A 365 7.02 1.49 6.15
CA LEU A 365 8.13 2.34 5.68
C LEU A 365 8.74 3.14 6.82
N THR A 366 7.92 3.77 7.68
CA THR A 366 8.44 4.55 8.80
C THR A 366 9.18 3.66 9.81
N LYS A 367 8.63 2.48 10.11
CA LYS A 367 9.30 1.49 10.98
C LYS A 367 10.59 0.95 10.39
N LEU A 368 10.64 0.72 9.08
CA LEU A 368 11.82 0.18 8.40
C LEU A 368 12.93 1.22 8.21
N LEU A 369 12.58 2.47 7.92
CA LEU A 369 13.56 3.55 7.71
C LEU A 369 14.11 4.07 9.04
N HIS A 370 13.24 4.33 10.02
CA HIS A 370 13.61 5.05 11.24
C HIS A 370 13.57 4.17 12.49
N GLY A 371 12.87 3.03 12.44
CA GLY A 371 12.90 2.07 13.54
C GLY A 371 14.28 1.44 13.65
N GLY A 372 14.94 1.66 14.78
CA GLY A 372 16.03 0.80 15.22
C GLY A 372 15.45 -0.59 15.44
N GLY A 373 15.88 -1.55 14.65
CA GLY A 373 15.31 -2.90 14.69
C GLY A 373 16.42 -3.92 14.56
N ARG A 374 16.47 -4.85 15.50
CA ARG A 374 17.22 -6.10 15.31
C ARG A 374 16.54 -6.87 14.18
N VAL A 375 17.24 -7.82 13.57
CA VAL A 375 16.67 -8.62 12.46
C VAL A 375 15.40 -9.36 12.89
N HIS A 376 15.29 -9.71 14.18
CA HIS A 376 14.08 -10.27 14.75
C HIS A 376 12.85 -9.38 14.55
N ASP A 377 12.99 -8.07 14.76
CA ASP A 377 11.89 -7.11 14.59
C ASP A 377 11.51 -6.99 13.10
N LEU A 378 12.50 -7.04 12.19
CA LEU A 378 12.26 -7.04 10.74
C LEU A 378 11.51 -8.29 10.28
N ARG A 379 11.91 -9.47 10.77
CA ARG A 379 11.24 -10.75 10.50
C ARG A 379 9.80 -10.71 10.98
N ASP A 380 9.57 -10.22 12.20
CA ASP A 380 8.23 -10.16 12.76
C ASP A 380 7.36 -9.17 11.96
N LEU A 381 7.88 -7.99 11.59
CA LEU A 381 7.19 -7.06 10.70
C LEU A 381 6.80 -7.71 9.36
N TYR A 382 7.73 -8.44 8.74
CA TYR A 382 7.47 -9.17 7.50
C TYR A 382 6.35 -10.20 7.69
N ARG A 383 6.46 -11.08 8.68
CA ARG A 383 5.50 -12.16 8.94
C ARG A 383 4.08 -11.64 9.25
N HIS A 384 3.96 -10.55 10.00
CA HIS A 384 2.64 -9.97 10.32
C HIS A 384 2.00 -9.25 9.13
N HIS A 385 2.78 -8.79 8.15
CA HIS A 385 2.29 -7.96 7.05
C HIS A 385 2.68 -8.47 5.64
N ARG A 386 2.88 -9.79 5.46
CA ARG A 386 3.33 -10.40 4.19
C ARG A 386 2.59 -9.87 2.96
N GLN A 387 1.25 -9.83 3.02
CA GLN A 387 0.41 -9.38 1.90
C GLN A 387 0.74 -7.94 1.45
N ILE A 388 1.11 -7.05 2.38
CA ILE A 388 1.45 -5.66 2.07
C ILE A 388 2.83 -5.58 1.41
N PHE A 389 3.81 -6.35 1.87
CA PHE A 389 5.13 -6.42 1.25
C PHE A 389 5.07 -6.89 -0.21
N HIS A 390 4.19 -7.84 -0.54
CA HIS A 390 4.00 -8.27 -1.93
C HIS A 390 3.22 -7.25 -2.78
N ALA A 391 2.34 -6.46 -2.15
CA ALA A 391 1.53 -5.46 -2.85
C ALA A 391 2.28 -4.13 -3.08
N ASP A 392 3.26 -3.79 -2.24
CA ASP A 392 4.02 -2.53 -2.30
C ASP A 392 5.53 -2.78 -2.42
N GLN A 393 6.03 -2.58 -3.64
CA GLN A 393 7.44 -2.78 -3.98
C GLN A 393 8.39 -1.85 -3.20
N GLY A 394 7.94 -0.64 -2.83
CA GLY A 394 8.78 0.30 -2.09
C GLY A 394 9.10 -0.23 -0.69
N VAL A 395 8.08 -0.71 0.01
CA VAL A 395 8.25 -1.29 1.36
C VAL A 395 9.13 -2.54 1.29
N TYR A 396 8.93 -3.38 0.27
CA TYR A 396 9.75 -4.57 0.02
C TYR A 396 11.22 -4.23 -0.19
N LYS A 397 11.54 -3.24 -1.04
CA LYS A 397 12.91 -2.82 -1.33
C LYS A 397 13.64 -2.33 -0.08
N VAL A 398 12.98 -1.54 0.77
CA VAL A 398 13.58 -1.04 2.01
C VAL A 398 13.90 -2.19 2.98
N LEU A 399 12.99 -3.16 3.14
CA LEU A 399 13.25 -4.36 3.93
C LEU A 399 14.44 -5.15 3.37
N LEU A 400 14.45 -5.39 2.06
CA LEU A 400 15.52 -6.09 1.37
C LEU A 400 16.87 -5.41 1.58
N HIS A 401 16.93 -4.08 1.42
CA HIS A 401 18.15 -3.31 1.63
C HIS A 401 18.67 -3.46 3.07
N ARG A 402 17.78 -3.39 4.08
CA ARG A 402 18.14 -3.61 5.49
C ARG A 402 18.70 -5.00 5.76
N LEU A 403 18.08 -6.04 5.18
CA LEU A 403 18.56 -7.43 5.30
C LEU A 403 19.91 -7.63 4.62
N LYS A 404 20.09 -7.07 3.40
CA LYS A 404 21.38 -7.08 2.70
C LYS A 404 22.48 -6.40 3.52
N GLY A 405 22.18 -5.26 4.15
CA GLY A 405 23.14 -4.57 5.01
C GLY A 405 23.61 -5.43 6.21
N VAL A 406 22.75 -6.29 6.76
CA VAL A 406 23.14 -7.23 7.82
C VAL A 406 24.02 -8.34 7.25
N ILE A 407 23.66 -8.90 6.10
CA ILE A 407 24.41 -9.97 5.44
C ILE A 407 25.80 -9.46 5.03
N ALA A 408 25.91 -8.28 4.44
CA ALA A 408 27.19 -7.70 4.02
C ALA A 408 28.16 -7.51 5.20
N ARG A 409 27.68 -7.08 6.38
CA ARG A 409 28.51 -6.98 7.59
C ARG A 409 29.04 -8.34 8.05
N TRP A 410 28.19 -9.37 7.94
CA TRP A 410 28.62 -10.74 8.24
C TRP A 410 29.63 -11.26 7.22
N GLU A 411 29.40 -11.04 5.92
CA GLU A 411 30.32 -11.44 4.85
C GLU A 411 31.69 -10.78 4.98
N GLU A 412 31.74 -9.48 5.29
CA GLU A 412 32.99 -8.76 5.57
C GLU A 412 33.73 -9.38 6.76
N THR A 413 33.02 -9.62 7.86
CA THR A 413 33.57 -10.29 9.06
C THR A 413 34.05 -11.70 8.76
N PHE A 414 33.32 -12.45 7.94
CA PHE A 414 33.64 -13.82 7.55
C PHE A 414 34.88 -13.89 6.65
N GLU A 415 35.03 -12.96 5.70
CA GLU A 415 36.22 -12.86 4.86
C GLU A 415 37.46 -12.41 5.65
N ASP A 416 37.30 -11.54 6.65
CA ASP A 416 38.36 -11.19 7.59
C ASP A 416 38.84 -12.40 8.41
N LEU A 417 37.89 -13.23 8.87
CA LEU A 417 38.19 -14.49 9.57
C LEU A 417 38.95 -15.46 8.67
N LYS A 418 38.52 -15.61 7.41
CA LYS A 418 39.17 -16.47 6.40
C LYS A 418 40.60 -16.05 6.11
N LYS A 419 40.89 -14.75 6.13
CA LYS A 419 42.24 -14.18 5.94
C LYS A 419 43.10 -14.21 7.21
N GLY A 420 42.58 -14.68 8.34
CA GLY A 420 43.28 -14.70 9.64
C GLY A 420 43.47 -13.31 10.26
N ALA A 421 42.67 -12.31 9.86
CA ALA A 421 42.77 -10.93 10.33
C ALA A 421 42.00 -10.67 11.65
N ALA A 422 41.21 -11.63 12.12
CA ALA A 422 40.32 -11.45 13.28
C ALA A 422 41.03 -11.09 14.59
N GLU A 423 42.26 -11.58 14.82
CA GLU A 423 43.07 -11.22 16.00
C GLU A 423 43.59 -9.78 15.94
N ARG A 424 43.71 -9.17 14.74
CA ARG A 424 44.15 -7.77 14.57
C ARG A 424 43.01 -6.77 14.71
N ASN A 425 41.78 -7.18 14.45
CA ASN A 425 40.59 -6.32 14.46
C ASN A 425 39.82 -6.34 15.80
N GLY A 426 40.27 -7.13 16.79
CA GLY A 426 39.71 -7.11 18.15
C GLY A 426 38.25 -7.60 18.26
N ILE A 427 37.81 -8.48 17.35
CA ILE A 427 36.45 -9.01 17.33
C ILE A 427 36.27 -9.95 18.53
N ASP A 428 35.35 -9.62 19.43
CA ASP A 428 35.01 -10.48 20.55
C ASP A 428 34.04 -11.61 20.13
N LYS A 429 33.97 -12.65 20.98
CA LYS A 429 33.11 -13.81 20.72
C LYS A 429 31.62 -13.44 20.69
N GLU A 430 31.20 -12.52 21.54
CA GLU A 430 29.81 -12.11 21.69
C GLU A 430 29.29 -11.36 20.45
N THR A 431 30.10 -10.46 19.89
CA THR A 431 29.80 -9.76 18.63
C THR A 431 29.73 -10.75 17.47
N LEU A 432 30.65 -11.72 17.42
CA LEU A 432 30.65 -12.74 16.37
C LEU A 432 29.39 -13.60 16.40
N ASP A 433 29.00 -14.09 17.59
CA ASP A 433 27.78 -14.88 17.77
C ASP A 433 26.51 -14.07 17.43
N THR A 434 26.51 -12.76 17.74
CA THR A 434 25.41 -11.84 17.43
C THR A 434 25.29 -11.57 15.93
N LEU A 435 26.41 -11.37 15.23
CA LEU A 435 26.44 -11.17 13.78
C LEU A 435 26.00 -12.44 13.04
N GLU A 436 26.51 -13.60 13.44
CA GLU A 436 26.11 -14.90 12.89
C GLU A 436 24.60 -15.14 13.06
N SER A 437 24.08 -14.92 14.27
CA SER A 437 22.64 -15.06 14.56
C SER A 437 21.78 -14.09 13.74
N SER A 438 22.23 -12.84 13.60
CA SER A 438 21.52 -11.82 12.82
C SER A 438 21.53 -12.14 11.32
N ALA A 439 22.65 -12.56 10.77
CA ALA A 439 22.77 -12.98 9.38
C ALA A 439 21.95 -14.24 9.10
N SER A 440 21.95 -15.21 10.02
CA SER A 440 21.10 -16.40 9.96
C SER A 440 19.63 -16.04 9.80
N LEU A 441 19.12 -15.15 10.65
CA LEU A 441 17.74 -14.65 10.57
C LEU A 441 17.49 -13.89 9.26
N ALA A 442 18.46 -13.13 8.76
CA ALA A 442 18.31 -12.39 7.52
C ALA A 442 18.15 -13.31 6.31
N PHE A 443 19.00 -14.35 6.20
CA PHE A 443 18.86 -15.37 5.15
C PHE A 443 17.54 -16.16 5.26
N GLU A 444 17.08 -16.46 6.47
CA GLU A 444 15.77 -17.09 6.68
C GLU A 444 14.64 -16.23 6.10
N VAL A 445 14.65 -14.92 6.41
CA VAL A 445 13.64 -13.97 5.90
C VAL A 445 13.71 -13.83 4.38
N LEU A 446 14.91 -13.71 3.79
CA LEU A 446 15.06 -13.65 2.33
C LEU A 446 14.52 -14.93 1.65
N GLY A 447 14.79 -16.10 2.23
CA GLY A 447 14.23 -17.36 1.75
C GLY A 447 12.70 -17.38 1.82
N GLU A 448 12.11 -16.91 2.93
CA GLU A 448 10.64 -16.75 3.05
C GLU A 448 10.08 -15.79 2.01
N MET A 449 10.74 -14.66 1.76
CA MET A 449 10.31 -13.67 0.77
C MET A 449 10.26 -14.24 -0.66
N VAL A 450 11.26 -15.03 -1.04
CA VAL A 450 11.28 -15.73 -2.33
C VAL A 450 10.19 -16.80 -2.38
N PHE A 451 10.04 -17.59 -1.32
CA PHE A 451 9.01 -18.63 -1.25
C PHE A 451 7.60 -18.05 -1.37
N ASP A 452 7.29 -17.00 -0.61
CA ASP A 452 5.97 -16.36 -0.62
C ASP A 452 5.66 -15.75 -2.00
N PHE A 453 6.66 -15.20 -2.70
CA PHE A 453 6.50 -14.75 -4.10
C PHE A 453 6.06 -15.90 -5.01
N VAL A 454 6.72 -17.05 -4.93
CA VAL A 454 6.37 -18.24 -5.72
C VAL A 454 4.96 -18.73 -5.36
N ALA A 455 4.63 -18.79 -4.07
CA ALA A 455 3.34 -19.27 -3.59
C ALA A 455 2.16 -18.42 -4.07
N ILE A 456 2.35 -17.11 -4.25
CA ILE A 456 1.32 -16.18 -4.74
C ILE A 456 1.29 -16.15 -6.28
N THR A 457 2.36 -16.59 -6.94
CA THR A 457 2.49 -16.51 -8.40
C THR A 457 1.91 -17.73 -9.08
N THR A 458 0.81 -17.55 -9.83
CA THR A 458 0.21 -18.63 -10.62
C THR A 458 0.98 -18.95 -11.90
N LYS A 459 1.69 -17.97 -12.47
CA LYS A 459 2.58 -18.13 -13.63
C LYS A 459 3.73 -17.13 -13.56
N LEU A 460 4.95 -17.58 -13.83
CA LEU A 460 6.14 -16.75 -13.80
C LEU A 460 6.06 -15.71 -14.93
N PRO A 461 6.37 -14.44 -14.63
CA PRO A 461 6.50 -13.41 -15.66
C PRO A 461 7.69 -13.72 -16.57
N ARG A 462 7.67 -13.19 -17.80
CA ARG A 462 8.77 -13.36 -18.79
C ARG A 462 10.14 -12.89 -18.28
N ARG A 463 10.16 -11.98 -17.31
CA ARG A 463 11.33 -11.56 -16.54
C ARG A 463 10.90 -11.42 -15.09
N LEU A 464 11.72 -11.89 -14.16
CA LEU A 464 11.45 -11.71 -12.75
C LEU A 464 11.35 -10.22 -12.40
N PRO A 465 10.46 -9.84 -11.48
CA PRO A 465 10.45 -8.49 -10.95
C PRO A 465 11.80 -8.16 -10.32
N VAL A 466 12.31 -6.94 -10.53
CA VAL A 466 13.63 -6.51 -10.06
C VAL A 466 13.84 -6.78 -8.57
N TYR A 467 12.83 -6.52 -7.74
CA TYR A 467 12.92 -6.75 -6.30
C TYR A 467 13.07 -8.24 -5.93
N ILE A 468 12.52 -9.18 -6.72
CA ILE A 468 12.73 -10.63 -6.53
C ILE A 468 14.12 -11.03 -6.99
N SER A 469 14.54 -10.55 -8.17
CA SER A 469 15.91 -10.73 -8.67
C SER A 469 16.93 -10.30 -7.62
N ASP A 470 16.76 -9.10 -7.07
CA ASP A 470 17.60 -8.54 -6.02
C ASP A 470 17.57 -9.38 -4.73
N THR A 471 16.47 -10.06 -4.42
CA THR A 471 16.35 -10.97 -3.26
C THR A 471 17.15 -12.25 -3.45
N LEU A 472 17.33 -12.71 -4.70
CA LEU A 472 18.13 -13.89 -5.05
C LEU A 472 19.63 -13.61 -4.99
N MET A 473 20.07 -12.37 -5.27
CA MET A 473 21.49 -12.03 -5.41
C MET A 473 22.37 -12.36 -4.18
N PRO A 474 21.94 -12.19 -2.91
CA PRO A 474 22.73 -12.65 -1.77
C PRO A 474 23.10 -14.13 -1.85
N PHE A 475 22.21 -14.99 -2.35
CA PHE A 475 22.50 -16.43 -2.53
C PHE A 475 23.37 -16.71 -3.76
N TYR A 476 23.42 -15.79 -4.73
CA TYR A 476 24.37 -15.87 -5.83
C TYR A 476 25.81 -15.69 -5.33
N PHE A 477 26.09 -14.79 -4.39
CA PHE A 477 27.47 -14.50 -3.98
C PHE A 477 28.02 -15.44 -2.91
N VAL A 478 27.17 -16.13 -2.16
CA VAL A 478 27.58 -17.05 -1.10
C VAL A 478 28.03 -18.39 -1.68
N ASP A 479 29.29 -18.78 -1.43
CA ASP A 479 29.78 -20.13 -1.73
C ASP A 479 29.25 -21.12 -0.67
N PRO A 480 28.43 -22.13 -1.05
CA PRO A 480 27.89 -23.12 -0.13
C PRO A 480 28.95 -23.91 0.65
N TRP A 481 30.16 -24.03 0.10
CA TRP A 481 31.20 -24.96 0.57
C TRP A 481 32.26 -24.31 1.45
N CYS A 482 32.20 -22.99 1.67
CA CYS A 482 33.22 -22.28 2.42
C CYS A 482 33.01 -22.42 3.94
N GLU A 483 34.02 -22.97 4.63
CA GLU A 483 34.05 -23.17 6.08
C GLU A 483 35.28 -22.48 6.69
N VAL A 484 35.08 -21.81 7.82
CA VAL A 484 36.18 -21.20 8.60
C VAL A 484 36.16 -21.75 10.02
N ARG A 485 37.29 -22.31 10.48
CA ARG A 485 37.44 -22.74 11.88
C ARG A 485 37.71 -21.52 12.75
N SER A 486 36.81 -21.26 13.71
CA SER A 486 36.95 -20.12 14.62
C SER A 486 38.20 -20.28 15.52
N PRO A 487 39.04 -19.24 15.66
CA PRO A 487 40.16 -19.25 16.61
C PRO A 487 39.70 -19.24 18.07
N PHE A 488 38.44 -18.88 18.34
CA PHE A 488 37.90 -18.64 19.68
C PHE A 488 37.31 -19.88 20.37
N SER A 489 37.28 -21.04 19.73
CA SER A 489 36.84 -22.29 20.39
C SER A 489 37.23 -23.56 19.63
N HIS A 490 37.91 -24.49 20.32
CA HIS A 490 38.24 -25.83 19.81
C HIS A 490 37.04 -26.80 19.72
N CYS A 491 35.83 -26.39 20.14
CA CYS A 491 34.66 -27.27 20.26
C CYS A 491 33.41 -26.79 19.48
N ARG A 492 33.49 -25.76 18.65
CA ARG A 492 32.34 -25.28 17.85
C ARG A 492 32.43 -25.83 16.42
N HIS A 493 31.27 -26.07 15.81
CA HIS A 493 31.17 -26.38 14.39
C HIS A 493 31.82 -25.26 13.55
N PRO A 494 32.40 -25.59 12.37
CA PRO A 494 32.98 -24.59 11.49
C PRO A 494 31.96 -23.51 11.14
N LEU A 495 32.38 -22.25 11.19
CA LEU A 495 31.56 -21.11 10.78
C LEU A 495 31.39 -21.15 9.26
N ARG A 496 30.20 -20.78 8.80
CA ARG A 496 29.83 -20.76 7.39
C ARG A 496 29.21 -19.42 7.02
N ALA A 497 29.30 -19.06 5.75
CA ALA A 497 28.75 -17.82 5.24
C ALA A 497 27.22 -17.75 5.36
N ILE A 498 26.52 -18.90 5.23
CA ILE A 498 25.09 -19.04 5.52
C ILE A 498 24.90 -19.99 6.71
N SER A 499 23.86 -19.78 7.51
CA SER A 499 23.49 -20.67 8.62
C SER A 499 22.65 -21.86 8.16
N GLU A 500 22.49 -22.87 9.03
CA GLU A 500 21.66 -24.03 8.75
C GLU A 500 20.17 -23.66 8.56
N ALA A 501 19.67 -22.70 9.34
CA ALA A 501 18.29 -22.20 9.21
C ALA A 501 18.08 -21.46 7.88
N GLY A 502 19.03 -20.58 7.51
CA GLY A 502 19.01 -19.87 6.23
C GLY A 502 19.09 -20.84 5.04
N SER A 503 19.95 -21.86 5.13
CA SER A 503 20.08 -22.94 4.15
C SER A 503 18.76 -23.68 3.93
N ARG A 504 18.07 -24.06 5.02
CA ARG A 504 16.76 -24.73 4.93
C ARG A 504 15.68 -23.85 4.30
N ALA A 505 15.66 -22.55 4.62
CA ALA A 505 14.72 -21.59 4.01
C ALA A 505 15.01 -21.41 2.51
N ALA A 506 16.29 -21.26 2.14
CA ALA A 506 16.74 -21.15 0.76
C ALA A 506 16.35 -22.39 -0.07
N TYR A 507 16.61 -23.59 0.45
CA TYR A 507 16.24 -24.84 -0.22
C TYR A 507 14.73 -24.94 -0.48
N ARG A 508 13.88 -24.59 0.51
CA ARG A 508 12.41 -24.59 0.34
C ARG A 508 11.96 -23.64 -0.76
N ALA A 509 12.55 -22.44 -0.82
CA ALA A 509 12.25 -21.46 -1.85
C ALA A 509 12.67 -21.96 -3.24
N ALA A 510 13.86 -22.57 -3.36
CA ALA A 510 14.35 -23.14 -4.62
C ALA A 510 13.49 -24.33 -5.09
N ALA A 511 13.08 -25.22 -4.18
CA ALA A 511 12.20 -26.34 -4.50
C ALA A 511 10.83 -25.87 -5.00
N ALA A 512 10.22 -24.88 -4.34
CA ALA A 512 8.98 -24.28 -4.82
C ALA A 512 9.14 -23.64 -6.21
N PHE A 513 10.26 -22.96 -6.45
CA PHE A 513 10.59 -22.39 -7.77
C PHE A 513 10.70 -23.47 -8.86
N ALA A 514 11.35 -24.60 -8.54
CA ALA A 514 11.50 -25.74 -9.44
C ALA A 514 10.14 -26.32 -9.82
N GLU A 515 9.27 -26.54 -8.84
CA GLU A 515 7.89 -27.02 -9.08
C GLU A 515 7.11 -26.07 -9.98
N LEU A 516 7.18 -24.76 -9.72
CA LEU A 516 6.48 -23.75 -10.52
C LEU A 516 6.97 -23.70 -11.98
N LEU A 517 8.28 -23.89 -12.21
CA LEU A 517 8.86 -24.01 -13.56
C LEU A 517 8.36 -25.29 -14.25
N CYS A 518 8.41 -26.44 -13.57
CA CYS A 518 7.93 -27.71 -14.11
C CYS A 518 6.43 -27.67 -14.48
N CYS A 519 5.60 -26.98 -13.69
CA CYS A 519 4.17 -26.82 -13.99
C CYS A 519 3.89 -25.96 -15.22
N GLN A 520 4.74 -24.97 -15.51
CA GLN A 520 4.56 -24.09 -16.67
C GLN A 520 4.97 -24.73 -17.99
N ASP A 521 5.88 -25.69 -17.95
CA ASP A 521 6.39 -26.41 -19.11
C ASP A 521 5.48 -27.59 -19.55
N SER A 522 4.25 -27.67 -19.04
CA SER A 522 3.23 -28.65 -19.48
C SER A 522 2.88 -28.48 -20.97
N PRO A 523 2.84 -29.56 -21.78
CA PRO A 523 2.87 -29.50 -23.25
C PRO A 523 1.51 -29.20 -23.92
N THR A 524 0.78 -28.18 -23.46
CA THR A 524 -0.54 -27.81 -24.01
C THR A 524 -0.60 -26.46 -24.72
N ALA A 525 0.52 -25.77 -24.95
CA ALA A 525 0.54 -24.50 -25.70
C ALA A 525 1.32 -24.59 -27.01
N ILE A 526 0.83 -25.40 -27.96
CA ILE A 526 1.17 -25.23 -29.37
C ILE A 526 0.38 -24.02 -29.87
N THR A 527 0.97 -22.82 -29.84
CA THR A 527 0.70 -21.78 -30.86
C THR A 527 1.65 -20.59 -30.76
N THR A 528 2.19 -20.24 -31.93
CA THR A 528 2.74 -18.94 -32.36
C THR A 528 4.07 -18.44 -31.77
N SER A 529 5.14 -18.82 -32.47
CA SER A 529 6.24 -17.96 -32.95
C SER A 529 6.20 -16.50 -32.45
N THR A 530 6.85 -16.26 -31.32
CA THR A 530 7.52 -14.99 -30.99
C THR A 530 8.72 -15.34 -30.12
N ALA A 531 9.89 -14.77 -30.41
CA ALA A 531 11.16 -15.08 -29.77
C ALA A 531 11.03 -15.12 -28.23
N ALA A 532 11.16 -16.32 -27.64
CA ALA A 532 11.09 -16.52 -26.21
C ALA A 532 12.44 -16.14 -25.58
N SER A 533 12.49 -15.00 -24.90
CA SER A 533 13.61 -14.66 -24.03
C SER A 533 13.67 -15.65 -22.85
N PRO A 534 14.87 -15.97 -22.33
CA PRO A 534 14.99 -16.82 -21.15
C PRO A 534 14.22 -16.21 -19.96
N LEU A 535 13.48 -17.06 -19.24
CA LEU A 535 12.66 -16.67 -18.08
C LEU A 535 13.49 -16.13 -16.90
N LEU A 536 14.73 -16.62 -16.78
CA LEU A 536 15.69 -16.28 -15.73
C LEU A 536 17.02 -15.90 -16.37
N SER A 537 17.71 -14.93 -15.78
CA SER A 537 19.11 -14.62 -16.08
C SER A 537 20.05 -15.70 -15.53
N THR A 538 21.27 -15.77 -16.06
CA THR A 538 22.32 -16.69 -15.60
C THR A 538 22.61 -16.55 -14.11
N ALA A 539 22.59 -15.31 -13.58
CA ALA A 539 22.82 -15.04 -12.16
C ALA A 539 21.67 -15.53 -11.28
N GLU A 540 20.42 -15.24 -11.64
CA GLU A 540 19.22 -15.72 -10.93
C GLU A 540 19.15 -17.24 -10.92
N PHE A 541 19.46 -17.87 -12.05
CA PHE A 541 19.50 -19.32 -12.17
C PHE A 541 20.58 -19.94 -11.27
N THR A 542 21.78 -19.36 -11.28
CA THR A 542 22.89 -19.83 -10.43
C THR A 542 22.58 -19.65 -8.95
N ALA A 543 21.92 -18.54 -8.56
CA ALA A 543 21.42 -18.36 -7.20
C ALA A 543 20.47 -19.48 -6.78
N LEU A 544 19.47 -19.82 -7.60
CA LEU A 544 18.51 -20.89 -7.28
C LEU A 544 19.18 -22.25 -7.14
N VAL A 545 20.17 -22.57 -7.99
CA VAL A 545 20.94 -23.82 -7.86
C VAL A 545 21.78 -23.83 -6.58
N ARG A 546 22.45 -22.73 -6.22
CA ARG A 546 23.16 -22.60 -4.93
C ARG A 546 22.22 -22.73 -3.74
N MET A 547 21.05 -22.11 -3.80
CA MET A 547 19.99 -22.24 -2.79
C MET A 547 19.55 -23.69 -2.61
N ALA A 548 19.38 -24.44 -3.71
CA ALA A 548 19.02 -25.86 -3.67
C ALA A 548 20.13 -26.74 -3.06
N LEU A 549 21.40 -26.39 -3.28
CA LEU A 549 22.56 -27.18 -2.85
C LEU A 549 23.08 -26.84 -1.45
N HIS A 550 22.69 -25.71 -0.84
CA HIS A 550 23.17 -25.38 0.52
C HIS A 550 23.03 -26.54 1.53
N PRO A 551 21.92 -27.32 1.58
CA PRO A 551 21.82 -28.46 2.50
C PRO A 551 22.91 -29.53 2.30
N THR A 552 23.35 -29.78 1.06
CA THR A 552 24.38 -30.81 0.80
C THR A 552 25.69 -30.43 1.44
N ALA A 553 26.08 -29.16 1.33
CA ALA A 553 27.27 -28.66 1.97
C ALA A 553 27.22 -28.79 3.49
N PHE A 554 26.06 -28.62 4.14
CA PHE A 554 25.90 -28.78 5.60
C PHE A 554 26.13 -30.21 6.07
N ASN A 555 25.66 -31.17 5.28
CA ASN A 555 25.67 -32.58 5.65
C ASN A 555 26.99 -33.29 5.28
N THR A 556 27.93 -32.64 4.58
CA THR A 556 29.21 -33.24 4.12
C THR A 556 30.45 -32.74 4.90
N GLY A 557 30.28 -32.22 6.12
CA GLY A 557 31.39 -31.66 6.92
C GLY A 557 32.60 -32.59 7.06
N ALA A 558 33.79 -32.01 7.16
CA ALA A 558 35.09 -32.64 6.89
C ALA A 558 35.44 -33.97 7.60
N ASP A 559 34.75 -34.39 8.67
CA ASP A 559 35.17 -35.52 9.52
C ASP A 559 34.02 -36.40 10.08
N ALA A 560 32.76 -36.28 9.62
CA ALA A 560 31.62 -37.02 10.22
C ALA A 560 30.93 -38.01 9.25
N GLN A 561 30.62 -39.22 9.74
CA GLN A 561 29.76 -40.17 9.02
C GLN A 561 28.34 -39.60 8.89
N GLN A 562 27.87 -39.47 7.64
CA GLN A 562 26.51 -39.02 7.36
C GLN A 562 25.46 -40.00 7.90
N THR A 563 24.47 -39.45 8.60
CA THR A 563 23.25 -40.15 8.99
C THR A 563 22.38 -40.46 7.76
N VAL A 564 21.45 -41.42 7.90
CA VAL A 564 20.50 -41.78 6.82
C VAL A 564 19.66 -40.57 6.42
N ALA A 565 19.19 -39.77 7.39
CA ALA A 565 18.38 -38.58 7.13
C ALA A 565 19.15 -37.48 6.38
N GLU A 566 20.44 -37.31 6.67
CA GLU A 566 21.32 -36.38 5.95
C GLU A 566 21.55 -36.82 4.50
N ARG A 567 21.73 -38.13 4.26
CA ARG A 567 21.84 -38.68 2.89
C ARG A 567 20.58 -38.46 2.08
N GLU A 568 19.41 -38.76 2.64
CA GLU A 568 18.13 -38.50 1.96
C GLU A 568 17.94 -37.01 1.66
N THR A 569 18.34 -36.13 2.58
CA THR A 569 18.27 -34.69 2.38
C THR A 569 19.20 -34.25 1.25
N ASN A 570 20.40 -34.83 1.16
CA ASN A 570 21.35 -34.55 0.09
C ASN A 570 20.84 -35.02 -1.28
N GLU A 571 20.23 -36.20 -1.34
CA GLU A 571 19.62 -36.73 -2.56
C GLU A 571 18.48 -35.83 -3.05
N ARG A 572 17.61 -35.36 -2.14
CA ARG A 572 16.53 -34.42 -2.49
C ARG A 572 17.06 -33.06 -2.94
N ALA A 573 18.11 -32.55 -2.30
CA ALA A 573 18.77 -31.30 -2.68
C ALA A 573 19.39 -31.40 -4.08
N LEU A 574 20.09 -32.50 -4.36
CA LEU A 574 20.69 -32.77 -5.66
C LEU A 574 19.64 -32.95 -6.76
N ALA A 575 18.56 -33.69 -6.48
CA ALA A 575 17.45 -33.86 -7.41
C ALA A 575 16.81 -32.51 -7.77
N CYS A 576 16.53 -31.66 -6.77
CA CYS A 576 16.01 -30.32 -6.99
C CYS A 576 16.92 -29.46 -7.88
N ALA A 577 18.25 -29.51 -7.66
CA ALA A 577 19.21 -28.77 -8.47
C ALA A 577 19.26 -29.28 -9.92
N ILE A 578 19.15 -30.59 -10.13
CA ILE A 578 19.07 -31.21 -11.46
C ILE A 578 17.76 -30.82 -12.15
N ASP A 579 16.64 -30.83 -11.45
CA ASP A 579 15.33 -30.45 -12.01
C ASP A 579 15.34 -28.99 -12.48
N LEU A 580 15.97 -28.09 -11.71
CA LEU A 580 16.20 -26.70 -12.13
C LEU A 580 17.01 -26.61 -13.43
N ILE A 581 18.12 -27.36 -13.54
CA ILE A 581 18.93 -27.42 -14.78
C ILE A 581 18.09 -27.95 -15.95
N MET A 582 17.36 -29.04 -15.75
CA MET A 582 16.56 -29.66 -16.81
C MET A 582 15.41 -28.75 -17.27
N ALA A 583 14.77 -28.01 -16.36
CA ALA A 583 13.76 -27.02 -16.71
C ALA A 583 14.36 -25.89 -17.58
N SER A 584 15.57 -25.41 -17.24
CA SER A 584 16.26 -24.41 -18.05
C SER A 584 16.58 -24.91 -19.46
N CYS A 585 17.00 -26.17 -19.62
CA CYS A 585 17.34 -26.75 -20.92
C CYS A 585 16.11 -26.96 -21.82
N ARG A 586 14.94 -27.25 -21.25
CA ARG A 586 13.71 -27.48 -22.03
C ARG A 586 13.13 -26.20 -22.62
N SER A 587 13.30 -25.06 -21.95
CA SER A 587 12.94 -23.73 -22.49
C SER A 587 13.85 -23.30 -23.65
N VAL A 588 15.02 -23.92 -23.82
CA VAL A 588 16.12 -23.45 -24.70
C VAL A 588 16.23 -24.27 -25.98
N ALA A 589 15.46 -25.36 -26.14
CA ALA A 589 15.51 -26.26 -27.30
C ALA A 589 15.26 -25.58 -28.68
N THR A 590 14.87 -24.31 -28.72
CA THR A 590 14.71 -23.53 -29.97
C THR A 590 15.83 -22.52 -30.26
N TYR A 591 16.67 -22.12 -29.30
CA TYR A 591 17.71 -21.10 -29.52
C TYR A 591 18.89 -21.32 -28.57
N GLY A 592 20.07 -21.66 -29.12
CA GLY A 592 21.31 -21.99 -28.40
C GLY A 592 21.87 -20.88 -27.50
N THR A 593 21.22 -20.66 -26.36
CA THR A 593 21.74 -19.87 -25.24
C THR A 593 22.33 -20.83 -24.21
N PRO A 594 23.55 -20.57 -23.70
CA PRO A 594 24.26 -21.52 -22.86
C PRO A 594 23.56 -21.69 -21.51
N VAL A 595 23.47 -22.94 -21.05
CA VAL A 595 23.21 -23.28 -19.64
C VAL A 595 24.23 -22.52 -18.79
N SER A 596 23.88 -22.07 -17.58
CA SER A 596 24.89 -21.47 -16.69
C SER A 596 25.98 -22.50 -16.39
N ASP A 597 27.16 -22.33 -17.00
CA ASP A 597 28.34 -23.16 -16.74
C ASP A 597 28.66 -23.22 -15.24
N VAL A 598 28.45 -22.11 -14.53
CA VAL A 598 28.69 -21.99 -13.09
C VAL A 598 27.72 -22.86 -12.29
N ALA A 599 26.43 -22.87 -12.65
CA ALA A 599 25.44 -23.68 -11.94
C ALA A 599 25.67 -25.19 -12.13
N ALA A 600 26.05 -25.61 -13.33
CA ALA A 600 26.42 -27.01 -13.61
C ALA A 600 27.68 -27.43 -12.83
N VAL A 601 28.67 -26.53 -12.71
CA VAL A 601 29.87 -26.75 -11.89
C VAL A 601 29.52 -26.90 -10.40
N GLU A 602 28.57 -26.12 -9.86
CA GLU A 602 28.15 -26.28 -8.45
C GLU A 602 27.50 -27.65 -8.18
N VAL A 603 26.71 -28.17 -9.12
CA VAL A 603 26.12 -29.52 -9.01
C VAL A 603 27.21 -30.60 -9.05
N LEU A 604 28.20 -30.48 -9.94
CA LEU A 604 29.34 -31.38 -9.99
C LEU A 604 30.15 -31.35 -8.69
N ARG A 605 30.41 -30.16 -8.16
CA ARG A 605 31.09 -29.95 -6.88
C ARG A 605 30.31 -30.62 -5.74
N SER A 606 28.99 -30.50 -5.74
CA SER A 606 28.13 -31.19 -4.76
C SER A 606 28.24 -32.71 -4.85
N CYS A 607 28.20 -33.27 -6.07
CA CYS A 607 28.31 -34.71 -6.27
C CYS A 607 29.64 -35.26 -5.73
N TRP A 608 30.73 -34.51 -5.95
CA TRP A 608 32.06 -34.86 -5.47
C TRP A 608 32.13 -34.94 -3.94
N HIS A 609 31.48 -34.01 -3.24
CA HIS A 609 31.47 -33.97 -1.78
C HIS A 609 30.51 -34.98 -1.13
N THR A 610 29.42 -35.39 -1.80
CA THR A 610 28.42 -36.30 -1.23
C THR A 610 28.70 -37.79 -1.48
N SER A 611 29.40 -38.16 -2.56
CA SER A 611 29.62 -39.56 -2.94
C SER A 611 30.97 -39.77 -3.65
N SER A 612 31.97 -40.36 -2.98
CA SER A 612 33.23 -40.75 -3.63
C SER A 612 33.13 -42.06 -4.46
N GLU A 613 32.08 -42.86 -4.27
CA GLU A 613 31.96 -44.21 -4.87
C GLU A 613 30.86 -44.37 -5.94
N VAL A 614 29.95 -43.40 -6.11
CA VAL A 614 28.85 -43.48 -7.10
C VAL A 614 28.91 -42.30 -8.07
N ILE A 615 30.02 -42.23 -8.80
CA ILE A 615 30.21 -41.34 -9.95
C ILE A 615 29.89 -42.17 -11.20
N THR A 616 28.64 -42.23 -11.67
CA THR A 616 28.39 -42.99 -12.91
C THR A 616 27.29 -42.48 -13.82
N TRP A 617 26.17 -41.93 -13.33
CA TRP A 617 25.10 -41.43 -14.22
C TRP A 617 24.80 -39.94 -14.08
N VAL A 618 24.69 -39.41 -12.86
CA VAL A 618 24.42 -37.99 -12.63
C VAL A 618 25.57 -37.12 -13.15
N VAL A 619 26.81 -37.41 -12.77
CA VAL A 619 28.01 -36.72 -13.28
C VAL A 619 28.14 -36.87 -14.79
N TYR A 620 27.77 -38.03 -15.36
CA TYR A 620 27.77 -38.23 -16.81
C TYR A 620 26.74 -37.34 -17.50
N LEU A 621 25.52 -37.22 -16.96
CA LEU A 621 24.47 -36.33 -17.47
C LEU A 621 24.87 -34.85 -17.36
N THR A 622 25.47 -34.43 -16.24
CA THR A 622 25.94 -33.05 -16.02
C THR A 622 27.14 -32.71 -16.90
N LEU A 623 28.08 -33.64 -17.08
CA LEU A 623 29.19 -33.50 -18.04
C LEU A 623 28.68 -33.47 -19.48
N LEU A 624 27.69 -34.31 -19.83
CA LEU A 624 27.08 -34.28 -21.17
C LEU A 624 26.38 -32.94 -21.43
N LEU A 625 25.70 -32.37 -20.43
CA LEU A 625 25.08 -31.05 -20.50
C LEU A 625 26.12 -29.93 -20.68
N LEU A 626 27.29 -30.02 -20.03
CA LEU A 626 28.42 -29.09 -20.23
C LEU A 626 29.14 -29.26 -21.58
N ILE A 627 29.10 -30.45 -22.18
CA ILE A 627 29.75 -30.77 -23.47
C ILE A 627 28.84 -30.47 -24.68
N VAL A 628 27.52 -30.37 -24.46
CA VAL A 628 26.52 -30.07 -25.51
C VAL A 628 26.24 -28.56 -25.66
N VAL A 629 26.79 -27.73 -24.76
CA VAL A 629 27.00 -26.27 -24.95
C VAL A 629 28.24 -26.05 -25.80
#